data_AF-A0A2S4LYR2-F1
#
_entry.id   AF-A0A2S4LYR2-F1
#
_cell.length_a   1.000
_cell.length_b   1.000
_cell.length_c   1.000
_cell.angle_alpha   90.00
_cell.angle_beta   90.00
_cell.angle_gamma   90.00
#
_symmetry.space_group_name_H-M   'P 1'
#
loop_
_entity.id
_entity.type
_entity.pdbx_description
1 polymer ?
#
loop_
_entity_poly.entity_id
_entity_poly.type
_entity_poly.pdbx_seq_one_letter_code
_entity_poly.pdbx_strand_id
1 'polypeptide(L)'
;MSFAKSCLAGLSLLALAACSSTITALPGTPEYAAAQVSRGYDCGLRVDRQGVLARVAREDRQRFVSTSASLAVKSYKAPRRCEAAERLAVQRELALLTRR
;
A
#
# COMPACT_ATOMS: atom_id res chain seq x y z
N MET A 1 -31.55 2.64 35.03
CA MET A 1 -31.09 3.46 33.88
C MET A 1 -29.67 3.06 33.54
N SER A 2 -29.46 2.03 32.70
CA SER A 2 -28.11 1.45 32.46
C SER A 2 -27.67 1.49 30.99
N PHE A 3 -28.37 2.22 30.13
CA PHE A 3 -28.11 2.25 28.68
C PHE A 3 -27.03 3.25 28.24
N ALA A 4 -26.63 4.19 29.10
CA ALA A 4 -25.68 5.24 28.73
C ALA A 4 -24.21 4.78 28.67
N LYS A 5 -23.85 3.68 29.35
CA LYS A 5 -22.45 3.22 29.44
C LYS A 5 -22.00 2.39 28.23
N SER A 6 -22.93 1.75 27.53
CA SER A 6 -22.64 0.88 26.38
C SER A 6 -22.40 1.64 25.07
N CYS A 7 -22.98 2.84 24.90
CA CYS A 7 -22.77 3.65 23.69
C CYS A 7 -21.35 4.22 23.58
N LEU A 8 -20.72 4.56 24.70
CA LEU A 8 -19.35 5.11 24.72
C LEU A 8 -18.30 4.06 24.34
N ALA A 9 -18.50 2.79 24.70
CA ALA A 9 -17.60 1.70 24.33
C ALA A 9 -17.71 1.34 22.82
N GLY A 10 -18.89 1.49 22.22
CA GLY A 10 -19.07 1.28 20.78
C GLY A 10 -18.37 2.35 19.93
N LEU A 11 -18.45 3.62 20.35
CA LEU A 11 -17.83 4.75 19.64
C LEU A 11 -16.30 4.70 19.63
N SER A 12 -15.67 4.25 20.72
CA SER A 12 -14.21 4.10 20.80
C SER A 12 -13.69 2.95 19.92
N LEU A 13 -14.44 1.86 19.76
CA LEU A 13 -14.08 0.76 18.86
C LEU A 13 -14.17 1.18 17.37
N LEU A 14 -15.18 1.97 17.00
CA LEU A 14 -15.29 2.55 15.65
C LEU A 14 -14.16 3.54 15.33
N ALA A 15 -13.72 4.34 16.32
CA ALA A 15 -12.60 5.27 16.16
C ALA A 15 -11.25 4.54 15.95
N LEU A 16 -11.03 3.39 16.58
CA LEU A 16 -9.84 2.55 16.35
C LEU A 16 -9.85 1.85 14.98
N ALA A 17 -11.03 1.42 14.51
CA ALA A 17 -11.17 0.84 13.17
C ALA A 17 -10.88 1.89 12.07
N ALA A 18 -11.29 3.14 12.29
CA ALA A 18 -10.96 4.25 11.39
C ALA A 18 -9.45 4.57 11.37
N CYS A 19 -8.75 4.48 12.49
CA CYS A 19 -7.29 4.65 12.54
C CYS A 19 -6.52 3.51 11.86
N SER A 20 -7.11 2.32 11.75
CA SER A 20 -6.50 1.14 11.13
C SER A 20 -6.83 1.00 9.65
N SER A 21 -7.64 1.92 9.11
CA SER A 21 -8.00 1.99 7.70
C SER A 21 -6.82 2.51 6.89
N THR A 22 -5.76 1.72 6.83
CA THR A 22 -4.85 1.77 5.69
C THR A 22 -5.76 1.52 4.51
N ILE A 23 -6.07 2.56 3.72
CA ILE A 23 -6.76 2.40 2.45
C ILE A 23 -5.85 1.52 1.63
N THR A 24 -6.04 0.20 1.73
CA THR A 24 -5.30 -0.77 0.95
C THR A 24 -5.82 -0.56 -0.46
N ALA A 25 -5.00 0.07 -1.29
CA ALA A 25 -5.34 0.26 -2.69
C ALA A 25 -5.77 -1.10 -3.29
N LEU A 26 -6.81 -1.10 -4.11
CA LEU A 26 -7.35 -2.37 -4.63
C LEU A 26 -6.42 -2.95 -5.69
N PRO A 27 -6.20 -4.28 -5.73
CA PRO A 27 -5.50 -4.92 -6.82
C PRO A 27 -6.05 -4.48 -8.19
N GLY A 28 -5.16 -4.19 -9.14
CA GLY A 28 -5.52 -3.67 -10.47
C GLY A 28 -5.58 -2.14 -10.57
N THR A 29 -5.45 -1.41 -9.47
CA THR A 29 -5.37 0.06 -9.49
C THR A 29 -3.92 0.56 -9.62
N PRO A 30 -3.69 1.76 -10.20
CA PRO A 30 -2.35 2.37 -10.23
C PRO A 30 -1.82 2.66 -8.82
N GLU A 31 -2.68 2.93 -7.83
CA GLU A 31 -2.30 3.12 -6.44
C GLU A 31 -1.76 1.83 -5.82
N TYR A 32 -2.36 0.69 -6.14
CA TYR A 32 -1.89 -0.61 -5.66
C TYR A 32 -0.54 -0.95 -6.26
N ALA A 33 -0.38 -0.76 -7.57
CA ALA A 33 0.92 -0.95 -8.22
C ALA A 33 2.00 -0.04 -7.61
N ALA A 34 1.68 1.23 -7.35
CA ALA A 34 2.61 2.17 -6.71
C ALA A 34 2.93 1.75 -5.27
N ALA A 35 1.94 1.29 -4.50
CA ALA A 35 2.12 0.78 -3.15
C ALA A 35 3.05 -0.43 -3.12
N GLN A 36 2.85 -1.42 -4.00
CA GLN A 36 3.71 -2.61 -4.07
C GLN A 36 5.14 -2.26 -4.52
N VAL A 37 5.31 -1.34 -5.47
CA VAL A 37 6.64 -0.83 -5.86
C VAL A 37 7.33 -0.16 -4.67
N SER A 38 6.62 0.67 -3.92
CA SER A 38 7.17 1.32 -2.71
C SER A 38 7.56 0.30 -1.64
N ARG A 39 6.71 -0.70 -1.38
CA ARG A 39 7.03 -1.80 -0.44
C ARG A 39 8.23 -2.61 -0.92
N GLY A 40 8.36 -2.84 -2.23
CA GLY A 40 9.54 -3.47 -2.82
C GLY A 40 10.84 -2.76 -2.44
N TYR A 41 10.85 -1.43 -2.54
CA TYR A 41 12.00 -0.63 -2.12
C TYR A 41 12.24 -0.68 -0.61
N ASP A 42 11.18 -0.54 0.21
CA ASP A 42 11.27 -0.68 1.68
C ASP A 42 11.89 -2.04 2.08
N CYS A 43 11.51 -3.12 1.39
CA CYS A 43 12.01 -4.46 1.63
C CYS A 43 13.42 -4.72 1.07
N GLY A 44 14.04 -3.75 0.38
CA GLY A 44 15.34 -3.92 -0.27
C GLY A 44 15.33 -4.92 -1.43
N LEU A 45 14.22 -4.99 -2.16
CA LEU A 45 14.08 -5.81 -3.37
C LEU A 45 14.50 -5.03 -4.62
N ARG A 46 14.93 -5.75 -5.66
CA ARG A 46 15.06 -5.16 -7.00
C ARG A 46 13.67 -5.02 -7.61
N VAL A 47 13.32 -3.81 -8.03
CA VAL A 47 11.99 -3.49 -8.57
C VAL A 47 12.11 -3.03 -10.01
N ASP A 48 11.46 -3.73 -10.94
CA ASP A 48 11.30 -3.29 -12.33
C ASP A 48 10.14 -2.28 -12.45
N ARG A 49 10.39 -1.05 -11.98
CA ARG A 49 9.39 0.01 -12.02
C ARG A 49 8.95 0.37 -13.45
N GLN A 50 9.86 0.28 -14.42
CA GLN A 50 9.53 0.61 -15.80
C GLN A 50 8.64 -0.46 -16.42
N GLY A 51 8.91 -1.74 -16.15
CA GLY A 51 8.03 -2.84 -16.52
C GLY A 51 6.63 -2.69 -15.92
N VAL A 52 6.53 -2.35 -14.63
CA VAL A 52 5.22 -2.07 -13.99
C VAL A 52 4.52 -0.88 -14.66
N LEU A 53 5.21 0.24 -14.87
CA LEU A 53 4.65 1.43 -15.51
C LEU A 53 4.16 1.15 -16.95
N ALA A 54 4.86 0.28 -17.68
CA ALA A 54 4.45 -0.13 -19.01
C ALA A 54 3.13 -0.92 -19.02
N ARG A 55 2.80 -1.59 -17.91
CA ARG A 55 1.54 -2.34 -17.72
C ARG A 55 0.39 -1.48 -17.21
N VAL A 56 0.67 -0.33 -16.61
CA VAL A 56 -0.37 0.63 -16.21
C VAL A 56 -0.97 1.29 -17.46
N ALA A 57 -2.31 1.35 -17.50
CA ALA A 57 -3.07 2.02 -18.54
C ALA A 57 -2.57 3.46 -18.74
N ARG A 58 -2.54 3.95 -19.98
CA ARG A 58 -1.84 5.19 -20.33
C ARG A 58 -2.40 6.39 -19.56
N GLU A 59 -3.71 6.44 -19.43
CA GLU A 59 -4.51 7.41 -18.68
C GLU A 59 -4.17 7.43 -17.18
N ASP A 60 -3.77 6.29 -16.61
CA ASP A 60 -3.50 6.12 -15.19
C ASP A 60 -2.03 6.32 -14.81
N ARG A 61 -1.13 6.43 -15.80
CA ARG A 61 0.33 6.56 -15.56
C ARG A 61 0.67 7.76 -14.70
N GLN A 62 0.01 8.90 -14.91
CA GLN A 62 0.25 10.10 -14.10
C GLN A 62 -0.12 9.85 -12.63
N ARG A 63 -1.23 9.13 -12.38
CA ARG A 63 -1.71 8.79 -11.04
C ARG A 63 -0.77 7.80 -10.35
N PHE A 64 -0.25 6.81 -11.08
CA PHE A 64 0.81 5.92 -10.58
C PHE A 64 2.07 6.70 -10.17
N VAL A 65 2.54 7.64 -11.00
CA VAL A 65 3.74 8.43 -10.74
C VAL A 65 3.57 9.35 -9.53
N SER A 66 2.45 10.07 -9.44
CA SER A 66 2.19 10.97 -8.31
C SER A 66 2.04 10.20 -6.98
N THR A 67 1.38 9.04 -7.02
CA THR A 67 1.25 8.16 -5.85
C THR A 67 2.60 7.60 -5.42
N SER A 68 3.41 7.13 -6.38
CA SER A 68 4.78 6.64 -6.12
C SER A 68 5.65 7.69 -5.45
N ALA A 69 5.60 8.95 -5.92
CA ALA A 69 6.35 10.05 -5.32
C ALA A 69 5.90 10.34 -3.88
N SER A 70 4.59 10.38 -3.64
CA SER A 70 4.03 10.59 -2.30
C SER A 70 4.43 9.48 -1.33
N LEU A 71 4.41 8.23 -1.78
CA LEU A 71 4.82 7.07 -0.99
C LEU A 71 6.31 7.06 -0.71
N ALA A 72 7.16 7.42 -1.68
CA ALA A 72 8.60 7.53 -1.48
C ALA A 72 8.95 8.53 -0.36
N VAL A 73 8.28 9.70 -0.32
CA VAL A 73 8.46 10.67 0.77
C VAL A 73 8.01 10.10 2.12
N LYS A 74 6.90 9.35 2.16
CA LYS A 74 6.42 8.70 3.38
C LYS A 74 7.42 7.64 3.87
N SER A 75 7.89 6.76 2.98
CA SER A 75 8.89 5.73 3.28
C SER A 75 10.22 6.34 3.74
N TYR A 76 10.66 7.44 3.14
CA TYR A 76 11.86 8.15 3.57
C TYR A 76 11.74 8.67 5.01
N LYS A 77 10.58 9.22 5.38
CA LYS A 77 10.32 9.73 6.74
C LYS A 77 10.14 8.63 7.79
N ALA A 78 9.69 7.45 7.37
CA ALA A 78 9.40 6.32 8.26
C ALA A 78 9.82 5.00 7.59
N PRO A 79 11.14 4.72 7.50
CA PRO A 79 11.62 3.52 6.84
C PRO A 79 11.18 2.27 7.60
N ARG A 80 10.60 1.32 6.87
CA ARG A 80 10.16 0.04 7.43
C ARG A 80 10.94 -1.09 6.79
N ARG A 81 11.50 -1.96 7.62
CA ARG A 81 12.09 -3.21 7.14
C ARG A 81 11.00 -4.26 7.00
N CYS A 82 11.22 -5.20 6.09
CA CYS A 82 10.35 -6.34 5.88
C CYS A 82 10.97 -7.59 6.48
N GLU A 83 10.15 -8.40 7.14
CA GLU A 83 10.53 -9.74 7.55
C GLU A 83 10.60 -10.69 6.33
N ALA A 84 11.25 -11.85 6.50
CA ALA A 84 11.46 -12.79 5.39
C ALA A 84 10.17 -13.21 4.69
N ALA A 85 9.10 -13.48 5.46
CA ALA A 85 7.79 -13.86 4.91
C ALA A 85 7.13 -12.72 4.11
N GLU A 86 7.20 -11.49 4.62
CA GLU A 86 6.67 -10.32 3.93
C GLU A 86 7.45 -10.03 2.65
N ARG A 87 8.78 -10.10 2.71
CA ARG A 87 9.65 -9.92 1.55
C ARG A 87 9.29 -10.90 0.43
N LEU A 88 9.02 -12.16 0.77
CA LEU A 88 8.58 -13.18 -0.19
C LEU A 88 7.23 -12.84 -0.81
N ALA A 89 6.27 -12.37 0.00
CA ALA A 89 4.94 -11.96 -0.48
C ALA A 89 5.05 -10.78 -1.45
N VAL A 90 5.79 -9.72 -1.07
CA VAL A 90 6.01 -8.54 -1.93
C VAL A 90 6.72 -8.92 -3.23
N GLN A 91 7.72 -9.81 -3.17
CA GLN A 91 8.40 -10.28 -4.38
C GLN A 91 7.44 -10.99 -5.35
N ARG A 92 6.49 -11.78 -4.85
CA ARG A 92 5.46 -12.43 -5.68
C ARG A 92 4.53 -11.41 -6.31
N GLU A 93 4.05 -10.44 -5.53
CA GLU A 93 3.18 -9.36 -6.03
C GLU A 93 3.86 -8.54 -7.13
N LEU A 94 5.13 -8.17 -6.95
CA LEU A 94 5.90 -7.46 -7.98
C LEU A 94 6.04 -8.27 -9.27
N ALA A 95 6.28 -9.58 -9.16
CA ALA A 95 6.35 -10.44 -10.33
C ALA A 95 5.01 -10.48 -11.08
N LEU A 96 3.88 -10.53 -10.37
CA LEU A 96 2.54 -10.48 -10.97
C LEU A 96 2.28 -9.17 -11.72
N LEU A 97 2.69 -8.03 -11.15
CA LEU A 97 2.49 -6.71 -11.78
C LEU A 97 3.24 -6.53 -13.11
N THR A 98 4.28 -7.33 -13.35
CA THR A 98 5.05 -7.31 -14.61
C THR A 98 4.66 -8.41 -15.60
N ARG A 99 3.89 -9.41 -15.16
CA ARG A 99 3.48 -10.56 -15.98
C ARG A 99 2.42 -10.15 -17.02
N ARG A 100 2.39 -10.89 -18.14
CA ARG A 100 1.37 -10.74 -19.19
C ARG A 100 0.13 -11.52 -18.84
#